data_AF-A0A940VLX7-F1
#
_entry.id   AF-A0A940VLX7-F1
#
_cell.length_a   1.000
_cell.length_b   1.000
_cell.length_c   1.000
_cell.angle_alpha   90.00
_cell.angle_beta   90.00
_cell.angle_gamma   90.00
#
_symmetry.space_group_name_H-M   'P 1'
#
loop_
_entity.id
_entity.type
_entity.pdbx_description
1 polymer ?
#
loop_
_entity_poly.entity_id
_entity_poly.type
_entity_poly.pdbx_seq_one_letter_code
_entity_poly.pdbx_strand_id
1 'polypeptide(L)'
;MCWVCNPFCGKCKPPLRIIRCPVCNAHNFANWKICKKCGAVLPERTAVMCSYSGLPCVNPCDKHKISPKDGVQKPCKWNTPPKSPPDTPLSEP
;
A
#
# COMPACT_ATOMS: atom_id res chain seq x y z
N MET A 1 15.57 -6.43 -19.45
CA MET A 1 16.13 -5.18 -18.88
C MET A 1 15.06 -4.10 -19.01
N CYS A 2 14.62 -3.43 -17.94
CA CYS A 2 13.71 -2.28 -18.05
C CYS A 2 14.58 -1.02 -18.09
N TRP A 3 14.78 -0.45 -19.29
CA TRP A 3 15.64 0.72 -19.51
C TRP A 3 15.00 2.04 -19.04
N VAL A 4 13.68 2.02 -18.78
CA VAL A 4 12.89 3.13 -18.25
C VAL A 4 12.02 2.59 -17.11
N CYS A 5 11.81 3.42 -16.08
CA CYS A 5 10.90 3.07 -14.98
C CYS A 5 9.47 2.89 -15.51
N ASN A 6 9.04 1.64 -15.65
CA ASN A 6 7.66 1.31 -15.99
C ASN A 6 6.87 1.05 -14.68
N PRO A 7 5.95 1.94 -14.26
CA PRO A 7 5.20 1.76 -13.02
C PRO A 7 4.32 0.50 -13.02
N PHE A 8 4.04 -0.09 -14.18
CA PHE A 8 3.30 -1.35 -14.30
C PHE A 8 4.18 -2.61 -14.15
N CYS A 9 5.51 -2.50 -14.21
CA CYS A 9 6.39 -3.68 -14.13
C CYS A 9 6.50 -4.29 -12.72
N GLY A 10 6.03 -3.58 -11.69
CA GLY A 10 6.02 -4.07 -10.30
C GLY A 10 7.40 -4.28 -9.66
N LYS A 11 8.49 -3.91 -10.35
CA LYS A 11 9.88 -4.06 -9.85
C LYS A 11 10.34 -2.89 -8.98
N CYS A 12 9.58 -1.80 -8.90
CA CYS A 12 9.86 -0.70 -8.00
C CYS A 12 9.91 -1.20 -6.54
N LYS A 13 10.86 -0.70 -5.76
CA LYS A 13 10.99 -1.02 -4.33
C LYS A 13 11.06 0.29 -3.53
N PRO A 14 10.03 0.63 -2.73
CA PRO A 14 8.73 -0.06 -2.62
C PRO A 14 7.93 0.05 -3.94
N PRO A 15 7.01 -0.89 -4.20
CA PRO A 15 6.19 -0.84 -5.40
C PRO A 15 5.27 0.37 -5.37
N LEU A 16 5.21 1.10 -6.47
CA LEU A 16 4.19 2.11 -6.69
C LEU A 16 2.98 1.41 -7.31
N ARG A 17 1.79 1.64 -6.75
CA ARG A 17 0.54 1.13 -7.30
C ARG A 17 -0.26 2.26 -7.94
N ILE A 18 -1.01 1.91 -8.97
CA ILE A 18 -1.97 2.80 -9.62
C ILE A 18 -3.36 2.49 -9.07
N ILE A 19 -4.11 3.53 -8.72
CA ILE A 19 -5.52 3.47 -8.33
C ILE A 19 -6.35 4.30 -9.31
N ARG A 20 -7.64 3.97 -9.44
CA ARG A 20 -8.60 4.76 -10.22
C ARG A 20 -9.35 5.69 -9.29
N CYS A 21 -9.47 6.95 -9.69
CA CYS A 21 -10.30 7.92 -8.96
C CYS A 21 -11.76 7.45 -9.00
N PRO A 22 -12.46 7.37 -7.85
CA PRO A 22 -13.85 6.91 -7.82
C PRO A 22 -14.82 7.89 -8.49
N VAL A 23 -14.41 9.16 -8.68
CA VAL A 23 -15.26 10.21 -9.27
C VAL A 23 -15.10 10.30 -10.78
N CYS A 24 -13.87 10.37 -11.29
CA CYS A 24 -13.60 10.62 -12.71
C CYS A 24 -12.86 9.48 -13.44
N ASN A 25 -12.64 8.36 -12.75
CA ASN A 25 -11.97 7.15 -13.24
C ASN A 25 -10.51 7.35 -13.72
N ALA A 26 -9.90 8.49 -13.43
CA ALA A 26 -8.51 8.77 -13.81
C ALA A 26 -7.52 7.89 -13.02
N HIS A 27 -6.46 7.44 -13.70
CA HIS A 27 -5.35 6.72 -13.07
C HIS A 27 -4.47 7.68 -12.26
N ASN A 28 -4.30 7.37 -10.98
CA ASN A 28 -3.51 8.11 -10.01
C ASN A 28 -2.54 7.18 -9.28
N PHE A 29 -1.48 7.72 -8.68
CA PHE A 29 -0.65 6.92 -7.79
C PHE A 29 -1.34 6.71 -6.44
N ALA A 30 -1.20 5.53 -5.86
CA ALA A 30 -1.86 5.14 -4.61
C ALA A 30 -1.42 5.95 -3.38
N ASN A 31 -0.29 6.65 -3.46
CA ASN A 31 0.21 7.54 -2.40
C ASN A 31 -0.30 8.98 -2.53
N TRP A 32 -1.07 9.29 -3.59
CA TRP A 32 -1.67 10.61 -3.75
C TRP A 32 -2.96 10.71 -2.96
N LYS A 33 -3.17 11.87 -2.34
CA LYS A 33 -4.40 12.19 -1.60
C LYS A 33 -5.47 12.83 -2.49
N ILE A 34 -5.06 13.44 -3.59
CA ILE A 34 -5.92 14.26 -4.46
C ILE A 34 -5.76 13.77 -5.90
N CYS A 35 -6.88 13.63 -6.61
CA CYS A 35 -6.90 13.23 -8.01
C CYS A 35 -6.30 14.32 -8.89
N LYS A 36 -5.28 13.98 -9.69
CA LYS A 36 -4.65 14.94 -10.61
C LYS A 36 -5.57 15.50 -11.68
N LYS A 37 -6.71 14.85 -11.94
CA LYS A 37 -7.62 15.23 -13.04
C LYS A 37 -8.79 16.07 -12.54
N CYS A 38 -9.45 15.66 -11.46
CA CYS A 38 -10.67 16.32 -10.99
C CYS A 38 -10.58 16.94 -9.59
N GLY A 39 -9.44 16.82 -8.90
CA GLY A 39 -9.27 17.37 -7.55
C GLY A 39 -10.00 16.60 -6.43
N ALA A 40 -10.73 15.53 -6.75
CA ALA A 40 -11.40 14.72 -5.72
C ALA A 40 -10.40 14.04 -4.78
N VAL A 41 -10.80 13.85 -3.52
CA VAL A 41 -10.02 13.07 -2.54
C VAL A 41 -9.94 11.61 -2.99
N LEU A 42 -8.74 11.06 -2.98
CA LEU A 42 -8.45 9.67 -3.30
C LEU A 42 -8.48 8.83 -2.01
N PRO A 43 -8.90 7.56 -2.10
CA PRO A 43 -8.89 6.67 -0.95
C PRO A 43 -7.45 6.44 -0.46
N GLU A 44 -7.23 6.63 0.84
CA GLU A 44 -5.97 6.24 1.46
C GLU A 44 -5.90 4.73 1.64
N ARG A 45 -4.69 4.18 1.59
CA ARG A 45 -4.49 2.75 1.79
C ARG A 45 -4.53 2.42 3.28
N THR A 46 -5.41 1.52 3.65
CA THR A 46 -5.49 0.99 5.01
C THR A 46 -4.28 0.11 5.33
N ALA A 47 -3.89 0.10 6.61
CA ALA A 47 -2.85 -0.80 7.08
C ALA A 47 -3.34 -2.24 7.00
N VAL A 48 -2.44 -3.13 6.61
CA VAL A 48 -2.66 -4.58 6.63
C VAL A 48 -1.58 -5.25 7.48
N MET A 49 -1.90 -6.40 8.06
CA MET A 49 -0.90 -7.24 8.72
C MET A 49 -0.02 -7.91 7.69
N CYS A 50 1.27 -7.61 7.71
CA CYS A 50 2.22 -8.13 6.72
C CYS A 50 2.62 -9.58 7.05
N SER A 51 2.20 -10.55 6.23
CA SER A 51 2.58 -11.96 6.40
C SER A 51 4.09 -12.21 6.32
N TYR A 52 4.85 -11.32 5.68
CA TYR A 52 6.31 -11.43 5.61
C TYR A 52 7.01 -10.96 6.89
N SER A 53 6.50 -9.94 7.58
CA SER A 53 7.21 -9.30 8.71
C SER A 53 6.45 -9.27 10.03
N GLY A 54 5.18 -9.68 10.04
CA GLY A 54 4.32 -9.63 11.24
C GLY A 54 3.84 -8.24 11.65
N LEU A 55 4.25 -7.19 10.94
CA LEU A 55 4.01 -5.80 11.34
C LEU A 55 2.84 -5.18 10.54
N PRO A 56 2.08 -4.24 11.15
CA PRO A 56 1.14 -3.40 10.41
C PRO A 56 1.91 -2.59 9.36
N CYS A 57 1.38 -2.56 8.14
CA CYS A 57 2.10 -1.99 7.01
C CYS A 57 1.15 -1.40 5.96
N VAL A 58 1.43 -0.18 5.50
CA VAL A 58 0.73 0.49 4.39
C VAL A 58 1.48 0.39 3.06
N ASN A 59 2.66 -0.22 3.02
CA ASN A 59 3.43 -0.40 1.78
C ASN A 59 2.72 -1.36 0.80
N PRO A 60 2.44 -0.95 -0.46
CA PRO A 60 1.59 -1.71 -1.38
C PRO A 60 2.33 -2.82 -2.16
N CYS A 61 3.12 -3.62 -1.44
CA CYS A 61 3.86 -4.76 -1.97
C CYS A 61 3.13 -6.10 -1.97
N ASP A 62 1.90 -6.13 -1.44
CA ASP A 62 1.01 -7.30 -1.37
C ASP A 62 1.59 -8.56 -0.73
N LYS A 63 2.70 -8.44 0.00
CA LYS A 63 3.27 -9.55 0.80
C LYS A 63 2.34 -10.06 1.89
N HIS A 64 1.32 -9.29 2.29
CA HIS A 64 0.25 -9.76 3.18
C HIS A 64 -0.62 -10.88 2.55
N LYS A 65 -0.61 -11.02 1.22
CA LYS A 65 -1.36 -12.07 0.50
C LYS A 65 -0.55 -13.34 0.29
N ILE A 66 0.74 -13.34 0.65
CA ILE A 66 1.69 -14.41 0.32
C ILE A 66 2.35 -14.88 1.61
N SER A 67 2.17 -16.16 1.94
CA SER A 67 2.85 -16.77 3.08
C SER A 67 4.36 -16.89 2.81
N PRO A 68 5.23 -16.64 3.81
CA PRO A 68 6.65 -16.90 3.69
C PRO A 68 6.92 -18.37 3.35
N LYS A 69 7.82 -18.64 2.39
CA LYS A 69 8.17 -20.02 1.99
C LYS A 69 8.72 -20.85 3.16
N ASP A 70 9.49 -20.21 4.02
CA ASP A 70 10.12 -20.85 5.18
C ASP A 70 9.19 -20.86 6.42
N GLY A 71 7.98 -20.30 6.31
CA GLY A 71 7.06 -20.08 7.45
C GLY A 71 7.50 -19.00 8.45
N VAL A 72 8.75 -18.53 8.37
CA VAL A 72 9.32 -17.56 9.32
C VAL A 72 9.15 -16.11 8.85
N GLN A 73 8.66 -15.26 9.76
CA GLN A 73 8.60 -13.81 9.56
C GLN A 73 10.00 -13.18 9.69
N LYS A 74 10.32 -12.22 8.82
CA LYS A 74 11.64 -11.59 8.74
C LYS A 74 11.50 -10.06 8.83
N PRO A 75 12.53 -9.34 9.34
CA PRO A 75 12.53 -7.89 9.30
C PRO A 75 12.43 -7.39 7.86
N CYS A 76 11.60 -6.38 7.64
CA CYS A 76 11.36 -5.81 6.32
C CYS A 76 11.90 -4.39 6.24
N LYS A 77 12.94 -4.18 5.44
CA LYS A 77 13.51 -2.85 5.12
C LYS A 77 12.47 -1.86 4.57
N TRP A 78 11.39 -2.37 3.97
CA TRP A 78 10.33 -1.58 3.36
C TRP A 78 9.02 -1.62 4.16
N ASN A 79 9.05 -2.00 5.45
CA ASN A 79 7.89 -1.80 6.30
C ASN A 79 7.59 -0.28 6.35
N THR A 80 6.31 0.07 6.15
CA THR A 80 5.85 1.44 6.25
C THR A 80 4.70 1.44 7.26
N PRO A 81 4.94 1.85 8.51
CA PRO A 81 3.90 1.92 9.53
C PRO A 81 2.77 2.87 9.13
N PRO A 82 1.52 2.65 9.58
CA PRO A 82 0.46 3.64 9.42
C PRO A 82 0.77 4.92 10.22
N LYS A 83 0.30 6.07 9.73
CA LYS A 83 0.55 7.38 10.35
C LYS A 83 -0.26 7.63 11.62
N SER A 84 -1.37 6.92 11.77
CA SER A 84 -2.21 6.85 12.96
C SER A 84 -2.42 5.37 13.32
N PRO A 85 -2.63 5.01 14.60
CA PRO A 85 -3.07 3.67 14.96
C PRO A 85 -4.34 3.34 14.14
N PRO A 86 -4.48 2.12 13.59
CA PRO A 86 -5.74 1.71 12.99
C PRO A 86 -6.84 1.91 14.02
N ASP A 87 -7.92 2.58 13.64
CA ASP A 87 -9.03 2.91 14.53
C ASP A 87 -9.43 1.68 15.33
N THR A 88 -9.05 1.64 16.61
CA THR A 88 -9.63 0.69 17.55
C THR A 88 -11.13 1.02 17.55
N PRO A 89 -12.04 0.06 17.32
CA PRO A 89 -13.43 0.31 17.62
C PRO A 89 -13.46 0.76 19.08
N LEU A 90 -13.93 1.98 19.36
CA LEU A 90 -14.27 2.35 20.72
C LEU A 90 -15.25 1.27 21.18
N SER A 91 -14.79 0.37 22.05
CA SER A 91 -15.68 -0.35 22.95
C SER A 91 -16.31 0.73 23.82
N GLU A 92 -17.51 1.16 23.46
CA GLU A 92 -18.33 2.03 24.31
C GLU A 92 -18.67 1.26 25.62
N PRO A 93 -18.71 1.97 26.77
CA PRO A 93 -19.02 1.39 28.07
C PRO A 93 -20.48 0.96 28.22
#